data_AF-A0A7V5U3E4-F1
#
_entry.id   AF-A0A7V5U3E4-F1
#
_cell.length_a   1.000
_cell.length_b   1.000
_cell.length_c   1.000
_cell.angle_alpha   90.00
_cell.angle_beta   90.00
_cell.angle_gamma   90.00
#
_symmetry.space_group_name_H-M   'P 1'
#
loop_
_entity.id
_entity.type
_entity.pdbx_description
1 polymer ?
#
loop_
_entity_poly.entity_id
_entity_poly.type
_entity_poly.pdbx_seq_one_letter_code
_entity_poly.pdbx_strand_id
1 'polypeptide(L)'
;MANLQVKGVDDDFYEALKLLAKEKGRSLSQQVLIMLKEYLAKEKKLSKARTPGALLLELAGSWEDERPAEAIIEELKASRKPSRNSRRA
;
A
#
# COMPACT_ATOMS: atom_id res chain seq x y z
N MET A 1 -5.56 18.31 -29.64
CA MET A 1 -5.78 17.03 -28.90
C MET A 1 -4.69 16.07 -29.33
N ALA A 2 -3.94 15.51 -28.38
CA ALA A 2 -3.01 14.44 -28.69
C ALA A 2 -3.80 13.14 -28.93
N ASN A 3 -3.50 12.43 -30.01
CA ASN A 3 -4.05 11.10 -30.27
C ASN A 3 -2.98 10.06 -29.94
N LEU A 4 -3.34 9.06 -29.14
CA LEU A 4 -2.47 7.93 -28.81
C LEU A 4 -2.97 6.70 -29.55
N GLN A 5 -2.19 6.23 -30.52
CA GLN A 5 -2.44 4.96 -31.19
C GLN A 5 -1.57 3.87 -30.55
N VAL A 6 -2.20 2.80 -30.08
CA VAL A 6 -1.52 1.63 -29.53
C VAL A 6 -1.49 0.55 -30.62
N LYS A 7 -0.30 0.01 -30.91
CA LYS A 7 -0.09 -1.08 -31.88
C LYS A 7 0.17 -2.40 -31.14
N GLY A 8 -0.15 -3.52 -31.77
CA GLY A 8 0.10 -4.86 -31.21
C GLY A 8 -0.89 -5.27 -30.12
N VAL A 9 -2.08 -4.67 -30.11
CA VAL A 9 -3.19 -5.15 -29.30
C VAL A 9 -3.77 -6.38 -29.97
N ASP A 10 -3.72 -7.53 -29.29
CA ASP A 10 -4.43 -8.73 -29.72
C ASP A 10 -5.95 -8.58 -29.51
N ASP A 11 -6.70 -9.39 -30.25
CA ASP A 11 -8.17 -9.30 -30.29
C ASP A 11 -8.79 -9.66 -28.93
N ASP A 12 -8.22 -10.62 -28.21
CA ASP A 12 -8.71 -11.05 -26.90
C ASP A 12 -8.58 -9.93 -25.85
N PHE A 13 -7.44 -9.23 -25.85
CA PHE A 13 -7.21 -8.07 -25.00
C PHE A 13 -8.14 -6.92 -25.35
N TYR A 14 -8.37 -6.69 -26.64
CA TYR A 14 -9.29 -5.65 -27.10
C TYR A 14 -10.73 -5.92 -26.65
N GLU A 15 -11.20 -7.16 -26.77
CA GLU A 15 -12.54 -7.55 -26.32
C GLU A 15 -12.67 -7.51 -24.79
N ALA A 16 -11.63 -7.91 -24.05
CA ALA A 16 -11.59 -7.76 -22.59
C ALA A 16 -11.75 -6.29 -22.17
N LEU A 17 -11.06 -5.37 -22.84
CA LEU A 17 -11.19 -3.93 -22.57
C LEU A 17 -12.60 -3.40 -22.89
N LYS A 18 -13.22 -3.87 -23.98
CA LYS A 18 -14.61 -3.50 -24.32
C LYS A 18 -15.60 -3.99 -23.28
N LEU A 19 -15.47 -5.25 -22.85
CA LEU A 19 -16.33 -5.83 -21.83
C LEU A 19 -16.25 -5.01 -20.54
N LEU A 20 -15.03 -4.71 -20.10
CA LEU A 20 -14.78 -3.93 -18.90
C LEU A 20 -15.29 -2.47 -19.03
N ALA A 21 -15.19 -1.86 -20.22
CA ALA A 21 -15.77 -0.55 -20.48
C ALA A 21 -17.31 -0.58 -20.40
N LYS A 22 -17.94 -1.63 -20.96
CA LYS A 22 -19.39 -1.85 -20.93
C LYS A 22 -19.91 -2.05 -19.50
N GLU A 23 -19.25 -2.89 -18.70
CA GLU A 23 -19.58 -3.09 -17.29
C GLU A 23 -19.54 -1.80 -16.48
N LYS A 24 -18.62 -0.90 -16.83
CA LYS A 24 -18.45 0.40 -16.17
C LYS A 24 -19.30 1.51 -16.79
N GLY A 25 -20.11 1.21 -17.80
CA GLY A 25 -21.02 2.17 -18.44
C GLY A 25 -20.32 3.34 -19.13
N ARG A 26 -19.11 3.14 -19.67
CA ARG A 26 -18.29 4.20 -20.29
C ARG A 26 -17.68 3.77 -21.61
N SER A 27 -17.19 4.74 -22.39
CA SER A 27 -16.53 4.43 -23.67
C SER A 27 -15.15 3.78 -23.44
N LEU A 28 -14.71 3.00 -24.42
CA LEU A 28 -13.41 2.35 -24.39
C LEU A 28 -12.25 3.35 -24.19
N SER A 29 -12.26 4.46 -24.92
CA SER A 29 -11.24 5.51 -24.79
C SER A 29 -11.21 6.11 -23.39
N GLN A 30 -12.38 6.34 -22.77
CA GLN A 30 -12.46 6.83 -21.39
C GLN A 30 -11.96 5.78 -20.40
N GLN A 31 -12.31 4.51 -20.58
CA GLN A 31 -11.86 3.41 -19.75
C GLN A 31 -10.33 3.31 -19.75
N VAL A 32 -9.71 3.29 -20.93
CA VAL A 32 -8.25 3.22 -21.08
C VAL A 32 -7.58 4.44 -20.45
N LEU A 33 -8.11 5.64 -20.67
CA LEU A 33 -7.55 6.87 -20.11
C LEU A 33 -7.60 6.88 -18.57
N ILE A 34 -8.67 6.36 -17.97
CA ILE A 34 -8.79 6.25 -16.51
C ILE A 34 -7.81 5.20 -15.97
N MET A 35 -7.68 4.04 -16.62
CA MET A 35 -6.70 3.02 -16.23
C MET A 35 -5.26 3.58 -16.25
N LEU A 36 -4.90 4.33 -17.29
CA LEU A 36 -3.59 4.96 -17.38
C LEU A 36 -3.39 6.01 -16.27
N LYS A 37 -4.40 6.83 -15.96
CA LYS A 37 -4.34 7.78 -14.84
C LYS A 37 -4.15 7.07 -13.50
N GLU A 38 -4.89 5.99 -13.26
CA GLU A 38 -4.78 5.21 -12.03
C GLU A 38 -3.41 4.55 -11.90
N TYR A 39 -2.89 3.98 -13.00
CA TYR A 39 -1.56 3.40 -13.04
C TYR A 39 -0.48 4.44 -12.72
N LEU A 40 -0.49 5.59 -13.40
CA LEU A 40 0.47 6.68 -13.14
C LEU A 40 0.36 7.23 -11.71
N ALA A 41 -0.85 7.30 -11.16
CA ALA A 41 -1.05 7.72 -9.78
C ALA A 41 -0.49 6.69 -8.79
N LYS A 42 -0.63 5.38 -9.07
CA LYS A 42 -0.03 4.30 -8.27
C LYS A 42 1.50 4.32 -8.36
N GLU A 43 2.07 4.41 -9.55
CA GLU A 43 3.52 4.55 -9.77
C GLU A 43 4.09 5.76 -9.01
N LYS A 44 3.42 6.92 -9.08
CA LYS A 44 3.84 8.12 -8.33
C LYS A 44 3.76 7.93 -6.81
N LYS A 45 2.82 7.11 -6.32
CA LYS A 45 2.74 6.76 -4.90
C LYS A 45 3.79 5.74 -4.51
N LEU A 46 4.05 4.71 -5.31
CA LEU A 46 5.05 3.68 -5.05
C LEU A 46 6.48 4.21 -5.15
N SER A 47 6.75 5.13 -6.08
CA SER A 47 8.06 5.82 -6.17
C SER A 47 8.30 6.81 -5.04
N LYS A 48 7.23 7.34 -4.41
CA LYS A 48 7.33 8.25 -3.25
C LYS A 48 7.21 7.55 -1.90
N ALA A 49 6.52 6.43 -1.83
CA ALA A 49 6.39 5.64 -0.63
C ALA A 49 7.63 4.78 -0.47
N ARG A 50 8.25 4.78 0.72
CA ARG A 50 9.22 3.75 1.07
C ARG A 50 8.53 2.41 0.89
N THR A 51 9.12 1.50 0.11
CA THR A 51 8.55 0.18 -0.11
C THR A 51 8.36 -0.50 1.26
N PRO A 52 7.39 -1.42 1.40
CA PRO A 52 7.23 -2.17 2.65
C PRO A 52 8.55 -2.81 3.12
N GLY A 53 9.37 -3.29 2.18
CA GLY A 53 10.71 -3.81 2.46
C GLY A 53 11.68 -2.73 2.99
N ALA A 54 11.68 -1.53 2.40
CA ALA A 54 12.51 -0.42 2.89
C ALA A 54 12.10 0.05 4.31
N LEU A 55 10.80 0.06 4.61
CA LEU A 55 10.29 0.34 5.96
C LEU A 55 10.72 -0.74 6.96
N LEU A 56 10.65 -2.01 6.59
CA LEU A 56 11.09 -3.11 7.45
C LEU A 56 12.60 -3.06 7.72
N LEU A 57 13.42 -2.72 6.71
CA LEU A 57 14.86 -2.57 6.87
C LEU A 57 15.23 -1.39 7.78
N GLU A 58 14.50 -0.28 7.67
CA GLU A 58 14.67 0.87 8.57
C GLU A 58 14.31 0.53 10.02
N LEU A 59 13.20 -0.18 10.24
CA LEU A 59 12.77 -0.63 11.57
C LEU A 59 13.72 -1.66 12.18
N ALA A 60 14.33 -2.51 11.36
CA ALA A 60 15.28 -3.52 11.83
C ALA A 60 16.54 -2.91 12.47
N GLY A 61 16.96 -1.72 12.02
CA GLY A 61 18.09 -0.98 12.60
C GLY A 61 17.69 0.00 13.71
N SER A 62 16.40 0.28 13.91
CA SER A 62 15.94 1.27 14.89
C SER A 62 15.69 0.70 16.28
N TRP A 63 15.93 -0.61 16.49
CA TRP A 63 15.74 -1.29 17.78
C TRP A 63 17.03 -1.36 18.61
N GLU A 64 18.09 -0.65 18.21
CA GLU A 64 19.28 -0.52 19.06
C GLU A 64 18.95 0.39 20.25
N ASP A 65 18.84 -0.21 21.44
CA ASP A 65 18.62 0.49 22.70
C ASP A 65 19.92 0.42 23.52
N GLU A 66 20.49 1.57 23.86
CA GLU A 66 21.70 1.68 24.68
C GLU A 66 21.42 1.36 26.16
N ARG A 67 20.15 1.28 26.57
CA ARG A 67 19.76 1.01 27.94
C ARG A 67 19.99 -0.48 28.28
N PRO A 68 20.45 -0.76 29.51
CA PRO A 68 20.58 -2.14 29.97
C PRO A 68 19.20 -2.79 30.11
N ALA A 69 19.15 -4.12 29.97
CA ALA A 69 17.91 -4.89 29.98
C ALA A 69 17.05 -4.62 31.23
N GLU A 70 17.70 -4.39 32.37
CA GLU A 70 17.07 -4.11 33.66
C GLU A 70 16.23 -2.83 33.63
N ALA A 71 16.72 -1.77 32.96
CA ALA A 71 16.01 -0.51 32.85
C ALA A 71 14.74 -0.65 31.99
N ILE A 72 14.84 -1.42 30.90
CA ILE A 72 13.71 -1.72 30.01
C ILE A 72 12.65 -2.56 30.75
N ILE A 73 13.08 -3.56 31.52
CA ILE A 73 12.20 -4.42 32.31
C ILE A 73 11.42 -3.61 33.36
N GLU A 74 12.09 -2.72 34.08
CA GLU A 74 11.45 -1.89 35.11
C GLU A 74 10.45 -0.90 34.50
N GLU A 75 10.76 -0.26 33.37
CA GLU A 75 9.82 0.60 32.65
C GLU A 75 8.58 -0.19 32.19
N LEU A 76 8.77 -1.39 31.63
CA LEU A 76 7.67 -2.25 31.19
C LEU A 76 6.79 -2.72 32.36
N LYS A 77 7.37 -2.96 33.55
CA LYS A 77 6.59 -3.28 34.75
C LYS A 77 5.83 -2.06 35.26
N ALA A 78 6.46 -0.89 35.28
CA ALA A 78 5.85 0.35 35.76
C ALA A 78 4.69 0.84 34.87
N SER A 79 4.80 0.62 33.56
CA SER A 79 3.77 1.00 32.58
C SER A 79 2.58 0.03 32.51
N ARG A 80 2.64 -1.14 33.17
CA ARG A 80 1.51 -2.06 33.25
C ARG A 80 0.37 -1.42 34.03
N LYS A 81 -0.73 -1.12 33.33
CA LYS A 81 -1.99 -0.78 33.98
C LYS A 81 -2.58 -2.05 34.61
N PRO A 82 -3.01 -2.02 35.88
CA PRO A 82 -3.67 -3.17 36.49
C PRO A 82 -4.96 -3.47 35.71
N SER A 83 -5.10 -4.71 35.25
CA SER A 83 -6.32 -5.15 34.58
C SER A 83 -7.47 -5.21 35.60
N ARG A 84 -8.68 -4.83 35.18
CA ARG A 84 -9.86 -4.70 36.06
C ARG A 84 -10.33 -6.03 36.67
N ASN A 85 -9.69 -7.16 36.33
CA ASN A 85 -10.06 -8.50 36.78
C ASN A 85 -9.29 -9.01 38.01
N SER A 86 -8.31 -8.28 38.55
CA SER A 86 -7.55 -8.74 39.73
C SER A 86 -8.16 -8.34 41.09
N ARG A 87 -9.41 -7.86 41.14
CA ARG A 87 -10.12 -7.46 42.39
C ARG A 87 -11.27 -8.39 42.81
N ARG A 88 -11.23 -9.66 42.40
CA ARG A 88 -12.11 -10.70 42.95
C ARG A 88 -11.24 -11.85 43.45
N ALA A 89 -10.72 -11.69 44.65
CA ALA A 89 -10.24 -12.74 45.54
C ALA A 89 -10.67 -12.36 46.95
#